data_AF-A0A848NXP3-F1
#
_entry.id   AF-A0A848NXP3-F1
#
_cell.length_a   1.000
_cell.length_b   1.000
_cell.length_c   1.000
_cell.angle_alpha   90.00
_cell.angle_beta   90.00
_cell.angle_gamma   90.00
#
_symmetry.space_group_name_H-M   'P 1'
#
loop_
_entity.id
_entity.type
_entity.pdbx_description
1 polymer ?
#
loop_
_entity_poly.entity_id
_entity_poly.type
_entity_poly.pdbx_seq_one_letter_code
_entity_poly.pdbx_strand_id
1 'polypeptide(L)'
;MNDRNCSGDVEIAWQSLVAAMLTSTSVRPVSTILSTRNTIDVPSSAGVYAFWWVGSKTRLMQGNRHIVLKGPGGTPVDVSYHDWWPNDAPYPCLYVGKATNLRRRFGQHLLRKTEGRAHHAKAGNEKATPKTTSCQLRFGIEHVFPDEPAPLLLIQDAVGFSFYDEFSENAIAERFFAEDRLVGHLRPWFNIDSER
;
A
#
# COMPACT_ATOMS: atom_id res chain seq x y z
N MET A 1 15.41 -15.10 -35.85
CA MET A 1 14.60 -14.69 -34.68
C MET A 1 15.63 -14.20 -33.68
N ASN A 2 15.81 -12.89 -33.56
CA ASN A 2 16.82 -12.34 -32.66
C ASN A 2 16.28 -12.49 -31.23
N ASP A 3 16.98 -13.25 -30.40
CA ASP A 3 16.84 -13.18 -28.95
C ASP A 3 17.21 -11.76 -28.53
N ARG A 4 16.20 -10.89 -28.42
CA ARG A 4 16.36 -9.63 -27.68
C ARG A 4 16.83 -10.02 -26.30
N ASN A 5 17.79 -9.27 -25.76
CA ASN A 5 18.36 -9.56 -24.47
C ASN A 5 17.33 -9.21 -23.38
N CYS A 6 16.38 -10.12 -23.13
CA CYS A 6 15.23 -9.93 -22.25
C CYS A 6 15.62 -9.52 -20.83
N SER A 7 16.84 -9.84 -20.39
CA SER A 7 17.37 -9.42 -19.08
C SER A 7 17.57 -7.91 -18.97
N GLY A 8 18.06 -7.27 -20.04
CA GLY A 8 18.27 -5.82 -20.07
C GLY A 8 16.96 -5.05 -20.07
N ASP A 9 15.97 -5.53 -20.80
CA ASP A 9 14.65 -4.89 -20.90
C ASP A 9 13.90 -4.93 -19.55
N VAL A 10 13.99 -6.05 -18.82
CA VAL A 10 13.40 -6.20 -17.48
C VAL A 10 14.07 -5.27 -16.47
N GLU A 11 15.39 -5.09 -16.54
CA GLU A 11 16.11 -4.19 -15.63
C GLU A 11 15.80 -2.72 -15.93
N ILE A 12 15.71 -2.33 -17.21
CA ILE A 12 15.29 -0.99 -17.61
C ILE A 12 13.86 -0.69 -17.12
N ALA A 13 12.93 -1.65 -17.29
CA ALA A 13 11.56 -1.49 -16.81
C ALA A 13 11.51 -1.30 -15.29
N TRP A 14 12.34 -2.02 -14.54
CA TRP A 14 12.47 -1.83 -13.10
C TRP A 14 13.02 -0.46 -12.74
N GLN A 15 14.09 -0.01 -13.39
CA GLN A 15 14.69 1.30 -13.14
C GLN A 15 13.70 2.44 -13.39
N SER A 16 12.92 2.37 -14.47
CA SER A 16 11.86 3.34 -14.75
C SER A 16 10.79 3.35 -13.67
N LEU A 17 10.36 2.18 -13.22
CA LEU A 17 9.38 2.04 -12.13
C LEU A 17 9.93 2.60 -10.80
N VAL A 18 11.19 2.29 -10.47
CA VAL A 18 11.86 2.83 -9.28
C VAL A 18 11.98 4.34 -9.34
N ALA A 19 12.44 4.88 -10.45
CA ALA A 19 12.53 6.33 -10.64
C ALA A 19 11.15 7.02 -10.48
N ALA A 20 10.09 6.38 -10.98
CA ALA A 20 8.74 6.91 -10.90
C ALA A 20 8.11 6.80 -9.50
N MET A 21 8.45 5.79 -8.69
CA MET A 21 7.73 5.50 -7.44
C MET A 21 8.53 5.64 -6.14
N LEU A 22 9.84 5.45 -6.20
CA LEU A 22 10.72 5.23 -5.04
C LEU A 22 11.61 6.45 -4.73
N THR A 23 11.26 7.61 -5.27
CA THR A 23 11.88 8.89 -4.87
C THR A 23 10.96 9.65 -3.93
N SER A 24 11.52 10.43 -3.01
CA SER A 24 10.73 11.27 -2.10
C SER A 24 9.86 12.28 -2.87
N THR A 25 10.34 12.78 -4.02
CA THR A 25 9.60 13.69 -4.90
C THR A 25 8.42 13.04 -5.61
N SER A 26 8.45 11.73 -5.84
CA SER A 26 7.34 10.98 -6.43
C SER A 26 6.22 10.70 -5.44
N VAL A 27 6.52 10.72 -4.14
CA VAL A 27 5.54 10.44 -3.09
C VAL A 27 4.74 11.70 -2.79
N ARG A 28 3.47 11.69 -3.19
CA ARG A 28 2.55 12.79 -2.98
C ARG A 28 1.74 12.57 -1.70
N PRO A 29 1.71 13.51 -0.74
CA PRO A 29 0.88 13.39 0.45
C PRO A 29 -0.61 13.22 0.09
N VAL A 30 -1.33 12.33 0.78
CA VAL A 30 -2.76 12.08 0.52
C VAL A 30 -3.59 13.36 0.66
N SER A 31 -3.25 14.23 1.61
CA SER A 31 -3.87 15.56 1.76
C SER A 31 -3.80 16.43 0.50
N THR A 32 -2.73 16.31 -0.30
CA THR A 32 -2.58 17.06 -1.56
C THR A 32 -3.31 16.42 -2.74
N ILE A 33 -3.52 15.11 -2.71
CA ILE A 33 -4.22 14.35 -3.75
C ILE A 33 -5.73 14.53 -3.62
N LEU A 34 -6.22 14.66 -2.39
CA LEU A 34 -7.63 14.88 -2.09
C LEU A 34 -7.92 16.38 -2.10
N SER A 35 -8.61 16.85 -3.13
CA SER A 35 -9.06 18.24 -3.11
C SER A 35 -10.22 18.43 -2.12
N THR A 36 -10.37 19.67 -1.63
CA THR A 36 -11.52 20.12 -0.85
C THR A 36 -12.85 19.96 -1.59
N ARG A 37 -12.84 19.83 -2.94
CA ARG A 37 -14.01 19.59 -3.80
C ARG A 37 -14.29 18.11 -4.04
N ASN A 38 -13.75 17.23 -3.21
CA ASN A 38 -13.92 15.78 -3.28
C ASN A 38 -13.29 15.11 -4.53
N THR A 39 -12.56 15.86 -5.36
CA THR A 39 -11.83 15.30 -6.52
C THR A 39 -10.56 14.58 -6.06
N ILE A 40 -10.23 13.49 -6.75
CA ILE A 40 -9.01 12.71 -6.51
C ILE A 40 -8.07 12.99 -7.67
N ASP A 41 -6.93 13.63 -7.38
CA ASP A 41 -5.90 13.95 -8.37
C ASP A 41 -4.95 12.77 -8.60
N VAL A 42 -5.53 11.68 -9.12
CA VAL A 42 -4.87 10.45 -9.56
C VAL A 42 -5.43 10.11 -10.93
N PRO A 43 -4.63 9.60 -11.88
CA PRO A 43 -5.15 9.20 -13.18
C PRO A 43 -6.10 8.01 -13.08
N SER A 44 -6.96 7.86 -14.10
CA SER A 44 -7.88 6.72 -14.22
C SER A 44 -7.27 5.52 -14.96
N SER A 45 -6.00 5.63 -15.35
CA SER A 45 -5.21 4.59 -16.03
C SER A 45 -5.01 3.36 -15.14
N ALA A 46 -4.60 2.27 -15.78
CA ALA A 46 -4.18 1.06 -15.12
C ALA A 46 -2.70 1.16 -14.73
N GLY A 47 -2.35 0.71 -13.53
CA GLY A 47 -0.98 0.84 -13.03
C GLY A 47 -0.76 0.09 -11.72
N VAL A 48 0.44 0.27 -11.19
CA VAL A 48 0.85 -0.15 -9.84
C VAL A 48 0.97 1.09 -8.95
N TYR A 49 0.79 0.91 -7.64
CA TYR A 49 0.84 2.00 -6.67
C TYR A 49 1.35 1.53 -5.32
N ALA A 50 1.83 2.48 -4.52
CA ALA A 50 2.26 2.26 -3.15
C ALA A 50 1.72 3.35 -2.22
N PHE A 51 1.37 2.95 -1.00
CA PHE A 51 1.12 3.85 0.11
C PHE A 51 2.31 3.84 1.08
N TRP A 52 2.67 5.02 1.53
CA TRP A 52 3.88 5.29 2.29
C TRP A 52 3.55 5.98 3.61
N TRP A 53 4.22 5.64 4.69
CA TRP A 53 4.14 6.44 5.91
C TRP A 53 5.11 7.62 5.84
N VAL A 54 4.58 8.81 5.55
CA VAL A 54 5.36 10.06 5.49
C VAL A 54 5.38 10.82 6.81
N GLY A 55 4.59 10.38 7.81
CA GLY A 55 4.58 10.93 9.15
C GLY A 55 5.81 10.54 9.99
N SER A 56 5.78 10.89 11.28
CA SER A 56 6.85 10.53 12.22
C SER A 56 7.06 9.02 12.28
N LYS A 57 8.27 8.54 11.96
CA LYS A 57 8.63 7.12 12.09
C LYS A 57 8.47 6.62 13.52
N THR A 58 8.82 7.45 14.53
CA THR A 58 8.62 7.12 15.94
C THR A 58 7.17 6.80 16.26
N ARG A 59 6.23 7.60 15.74
CA ARG A 59 4.80 7.35 15.92
C ARG A 59 4.38 6.00 15.31
N LEU A 60 4.86 5.67 14.12
CA LEU A 60 4.60 4.36 13.50
C LEU A 60 5.15 3.21 14.34
N MET A 61 6.37 3.35 14.87
CA MET A 61 7.03 2.30 15.65
C MET A 61 6.37 2.07 17.02
N GLN A 62 5.71 3.08 17.57
CA GLN A 62 4.94 3.01 18.82
C GLN A 62 3.52 2.47 18.61
N GLY A 63 3.06 2.32 17.36
CA GLY A 63 1.76 1.72 17.05
C GLY A 63 1.71 0.22 17.36
N ASN A 64 0.53 -0.36 17.21
CA ASN A 64 0.34 -1.80 17.27
C ASN A 64 1.03 -2.47 16.07
N ARG A 65 2.09 -3.21 16.34
CA ARG A 65 2.92 -3.90 15.34
C ARG A 65 2.70 -5.41 15.32
N HIS A 66 1.61 -5.90 15.90
CA HIS A 66 1.26 -7.32 15.88
C HIS A 66 -0.10 -7.50 15.23
N ILE A 67 -0.23 -8.49 14.36
CA ILE A 67 -1.51 -8.90 13.79
C ILE A 67 -1.62 -10.42 13.83
N VAL A 68 -2.75 -10.91 14.34
CA VAL A 68 -3.05 -12.35 14.35
C VAL A 68 -3.91 -12.68 13.14
N LEU A 69 -3.35 -13.50 12.25
CA LEU A 69 -3.96 -13.95 11.01
C LEU A 69 -4.51 -15.37 11.16
N LYS A 70 -5.43 -15.77 10.27
CA LYS A 70 -5.97 -17.12 10.22
C LYS A 70 -5.05 -18.01 9.36
N GLY A 71 -4.21 -18.80 9.99
CA GLY A 71 -3.31 -19.73 9.32
C GLY A 71 -3.93 -21.08 8.95
N PRO A 72 -3.09 -22.01 8.47
CA PRO A 72 -3.50 -23.35 8.03
C PRO A 72 -4.27 -24.12 9.11
N GLY A 73 -5.36 -24.79 8.70
CA GLY A 73 -6.24 -25.51 9.62
C GLY A 73 -7.00 -24.61 10.61
N GLY A 74 -7.02 -23.29 10.39
CA GLY A 74 -7.59 -22.32 11.32
C GLY A 74 -6.69 -21.96 12.50
N THR A 75 -5.43 -22.40 12.49
CA THR A 75 -4.46 -22.08 13.54
C THR A 75 -4.08 -20.60 13.47
N PRO A 76 -4.21 -19.81 14.55
CA PRO A 76 -3.80 -18.42 14.56
C PRO A 76 -2.29 -18.26 14.34
N VAL A 77 -1.92 -17.29 13.50
CA VAL A 77 -0.51 -16.94 13.22
C VAL A 77 -0.29 -15.50 13.64
N ASP A 78 0.54 -15.26 14.66
CA ASP A 78 0.98 -13.92 15.04
C ASP A 78 2.08 -13.45 14.09
N VAL A 79 1.87 -12.29 13.49
CA VAL A 79 2.85 -11.64 12.62
C VAL A 79 3.27 -10.32 13.22
N SER A 80 4.58 -10.14 13.37
CA SER A 80 5.17 -8.86 13.78
C SER A 80 5.54 -8.00 12.57
N TYR A 81 5.09 -6.75 12.61
CA TYR A 81 5.48 -5.70 11.70
C TYR A 81 6.84 -5.14 12.11
N HIS A 82 7.87 -5.51 11.35
CA HIS A 82 9.25 -5.13 11.60
C HIS A 82 9.64 -3.81 10.91
N ASP A 83 10.64 -3.12 11.47
CA ASP A 83 11.29 -1.94 10.89
C ASP A 83 12.35 -2.34 9.85
N TRP A 84 11.94 -3.08 8.82
CA TRP A 84 12.84 -3.73 7.84
C TRP A 84 12.54 -3.33 6.40
N TRP A 85 12.50 -2.03 6.13
CA TRP A 85 12.43 -1.50 4.77
C TRP A 85 13.83 -1.38 4.15
N PRO A 86 13.97 -1.54 2.82
CA PRO A 86 15.26 -1.36 2.16
C PRO A 86 15.69 0.11 2.17
N ASN A 87 17.00 0.36 2.08
CA ASN A 87 17.57 1.70 2.19
C ASN A 87 17.15 2.66 1.06
N ASP A 88 16.72 2.12 -0.07
CA ASP A 88 16.23 2.87 -1.23
C ASP A 88 14.72 3.18 -1.14
N ALA A 89 14.00 2.68 -0.14
CA ALA A 89 12.63 3.09 0.12
C ALA A 89 12.62 4.54 0.64
N PRO A 90 11.86 5.45 0.02
CA PRO A 90 11.83 6.86 0.43
C PRO A 90 11.18 7.05 1.81
N TYR A 91 10.33 6.10 2.21
CA TYR A 91 9.56 6.07 3.45
C TYR A 91 9.22 4.61 3.81
N PRO A 92 8.79 4.33 5.06
CA PRO A 92 8.18 3.05 5.39
C PRO A 92 7.02 2.71 4.45
N CYS A 93 7.12 1.59 3.75
CA CYS A 93 6.09 1.11 2.84
C CYS A 93 4.96 0.44 3.62
N LEU A 94 3.73 0.92 3.41
CA LEU A 94 2.54 0.41 4.10
C LEU A 94 1.80 -0.62 3.25
N TYR A 95 1.63 -0.34 1.95
CA TYR A 95 0.88 -1.20 1.05
C TYR A 95 1.30 -0.98 -0.39
N VAL A 96 1.38 -2.05 -1.18
CA VAL A 96 1.57 -2.03 -2.63
C VAL A 96 0.37 -2.72 -3.28
N GLY A 97 -0.08 -2.20 -4.41
CA GLY A 97 -1.03 -2.95 -5.23
C GLY A 97 -1.08 -2.55 -6.69
N LYS A 98 -1.88 -3.26 -7.48
CA LYS A 98 -2.23 -2.91 -8.86
C LYS A 98 -3.71 -2.61 -9.06
N ALA A 99 -4.02 -1.84 -10.11
CA ALA A 99 -5.38 -1.50 -10.47
C ALA A 99 -5.55 -1.35 -11.98
N THR A 100 -6.77 -1.59 -12.47
CA THR A 100 -7.21 -1.16 -13.82
C THR A 100 -7.68 0.30 -13.84
N ASN A 101 -7.88 0.90 -12.66
CA ASN A 101 -8.23 2.30 -12.49
C ASN A 101 -7.65 2.79 -11.14
N LEU A 102 -6.50 3.49 -11.20
CA LEU A 102 -5.78 3.96 -10.03
C LEU A 102 -6.62 4.90 -9.17
N ARG A 103 -7.30 5.89 -9.77
CA ARG A 103 -8.17 6.84 -9.05
C ARG A 103 -9.24 6.15 -8.22
N ARG A 104 -9.96 5.19 -8.82
CA ARG A 104 -11.02 4.43 -8.14
C ARG A 104 -10.43 3.60 -6.99
N ARG A 105 -9.30 2.92 -7.25
CA ARG A 105 -8.64 2.08 -6.25
C ARG A 105 -8.14 2.90 -5.06
N PHE A 106 -7.50 4.03 -5.31
CA PHE A 106 -7.09 4.99 -4.28
C PHE A 106 -8.28 5.38 -3.40
N GLY A 107 -9.41 5.78 -3.99
CA GLY A 107 -10.60 6.16 -3.23
C GLY A 107 -11.20 5.03 -2.38
N GLN A 108 -11.13 3.78 -2.87
CA GLN A 108 -11.59 2.60 -2.13
C GLN A 108 -10.73 2.31 -0.90
N HIS A 109 -9.42 2.49 -1.01
CA HIS A 109 -8.50 2.31 0.11
C HIS A 109 -8.81 3.21 1.29
N LEU A 110 -9.35 4.41 1.03
CA LEU A 110 -9.65 5.41 2.06
C LEU A 110 -11.01 5.24 2.73
N LEU A 111 -11.94 4.48 2.10
CA LEU A 111 -13.34 4.38 2.53
C LEU A 111 -14.00 5.74 2.82
N ARG A 112 -13.78 6.74 1.95
CA ARG A 112 -14.15 8.17 2.17
C ARG A 112 -15.61 8.42 2.56
N LYS A 113 -16.52 7.51 2.21
CA LYS A 113 -17.95 7.58 2.54
C LYS A 113 -18.30 6.90 3.88
N THR A 114 -17.30 6.48 4.65
CA THR A 114 -17.46 5.90 5.98
C THR A 114 -17.01 6.93 7.00
N GLU A 115 -17.97 7.40 7.79
CA GLU A 115 -17.71 8.30 8.92
C GLU A 115 -17.02 7.54 10.06
N GLY A 116 -16.18 8.25 10.82
CA GLY A 116 -15.44 7.67 11.94
C GLY A 116 -14.54 6.51 11.50
N ARG A 117 -14.40 5.52 12.38
CA ARG A 117 -13.61 4.29 12.17
C ARG A 117 -14.44 3.23 11.45
N ALA A 118 -13.83 2.51 10.50
CA ALA A 118 -14.49 1.46 9.74
C ALA A 118 -14.31 0.05 10.35
N HIS A 119 -13.20 -0.19 11.05
CA HIS A 119 -12.84 -1.47 11.65
C HIS A 119 -12.42 -1.26 13.11
N HIS A 120 -13.08 -1.97 14.02
CA HIS A 120 -12.73 -1.97 15.43
C HIS A 120 -11.64 -3.00 15.73
N ALA A 121 -10.74 -2.65 16.64
CA ALA A 121 -9.75 -3.59 17.14
C ALA A 121 -10.45 -4.80 17.78
N LYS A 122 -9.92 -5.99 17.52
CA LYS A 122 -10.34 -7.21 18.19
C LYS A 122 -9.39 -7.52 19.35
N ALA A 123 -9.89 -8.27 20.32
CA ALA A 123 -9.04 -8.81 21.38
C ALA A 123 -7.89 -9.63 20.79
N GLY A 124 -6.71 -9.57 21.41
CA GLY A 124 -5.55 -10.37 21.01
C GLY A 124 -4.99 -10.04 19.62
N ASN A 125 -5.21 -8.82 19.08
CA ASN A 125 -4.71 -8.39 17.77
C ASN A 125 -5.23 -9.18 16.56
N GLU A 126 -6.36 -9.86 16.69
CA GLU A 126 -6.97 -10.56 15.56
C GLU A 126 -7.30 -9.60 14.40
N LYS A 127 -7.00 -10.04 13.18
CA LYS A 127 -7.42 -9.37 11.95
C LYS A 127 -8.95 -9.22 11.95
N ALA A 128 -9.42 -7.98 12.00
CA ALA A 128 -10.84 -7.69 11.83
C ALA A 128 -11.28 -7.99 10.39
N THR A 129 -12.57 -8.31 10.21
CA THR A 129 -13.13 -8.51 8.87
C THR A 129 -13.11 -7.20 8.11
N PRO A 130 -12.42 -7.10 6.97
CA PRO A 130 -12.36 -5.86 6.21
C PRO A 130 -13.73 -5.55 5.59
N LYS A 131 -14.13 -4.28 5.61
CA LYS A 131 -15.41 -3.82 5.02
C LYS A 131 -15.48 -4.08 3.52
N THR A 132 -14.33 -4.04 2.84
CA THR A 132 -14.19 -4.39 1.42
C THR A 132 -12.86 -5.09 1.18
N THR A 133 -12.72 -5.81 0.07
CA THR A 133 -11.44 -6.41 -0.36
C THR A 133 -10.41 -5.38 -0.85
N SER A 134 -10.74 -4.08 -0.79
CA SER A 134 -9.95 -3.00 -1.38
C SER A 134 -9.62 -1.89 -0.38
N CYS A 135 -9.83 -2.14 0.92
CA CYS A 135 -9.59 -1.17 1.99
C CYS A 135 -8.38 -1.52 2.87
N GLN A 136 -7.37 -2.19 2.31
CA GLN A 136 -6.19 -2.68 3.02
C GLN A 136 -5.46 -1.57 3.77
N LEU A 137 -5.20 -0.42 3.12
CA LEU A 137 -4.65 0.76 3.78
C LEU A 137 -5.47 1.19 5.00
N ARG A 138 -6.78 1.46 4.82
CA ARG A 138 -7.63 1.95 5.90
C ARG A 138 -7.72 0.96 7.05
N PHE A 139 -7.88 -0.32 6.73
CA PHE A 139 -7.85 -1.41 7.70
C PHE A 139 -6.51 -1.44 8.46
N GLY A 140 -5.39 -1.40 7.74
CA GLY A 140 -4.06 -1.46 8.33
C GLY A 140 -3.78 -0.29 9.28
N ILE A 141 -4.13 0.93 8.89
CA ILE A 141 -4.00 2.10 9.76
C ILE A 141 -4.88 2.00 11.01
N GLU A 142 -6.13 1.55 10.83
CA GLU A 142 -7.04 1.35 11.96
C GLU A 142 -6.54 0.25 12.91
N HIS A 143 -5.87 -0.77 12.40
CA HIS A 143 -5.25 -1.83 13.20
C HIS A 143 -4.01 -1.34 13.96
N VAL A 144 -3.10 -0.63 13.28
CA VAL A 144 -1.86 -0.10 13.87
C VAL A 144 -2.15 0.98 14.91
N PHE A 145 -3.19 1.78 14.71
CA PHE A 145 -3.57 2.84 15.64
C PHE A 145 -5.00 2.60 16.14
N PRO A 146 -5.23 1.63 17.04
CA PRO A 146 -6.57 1.24 17.47
C PRO A 146 -7.33 2.36 18.18
N ASP A 147 -6.61 3.26 18.86
CA ASP A 147 -7.18 4.36 19.64
C ASP A 147 -7.26 5.69 18.87
N GLU A 148 -6.87 5.71 17.59
CA GLU A 148 -6.98 6.91 16.76
C GLU A 148 -8.46 7.26 16.52
N PRO A 149 -8.95 8.43 16.97
CA PRO A 149 -10.36 8.82 16.82
C PRO A 149 -10.73 9.16 15.38
N ALA A 150 -9.77 9.65 14.57
CA ALA A 150 -10.02 10.05 13.19
C ALA A 150 -9.03 9.40 12.20
N PRO A 151 -9.15 8.09 11.92
CA PRO A 151 -8.19 7.39 11.07
C PRO A 151 -8.06 7.96 9.65
N LEU A 152 -9.14 8.54 9.10
CA LEU A 152 -9.07 9.19 7.79
C LEU A 152 -8.22 10.47 7.80
N LEU A 153 -8.29 11.27 8.87
CA LEU A 153 -7.44 12.44 9.04
C LEU A 153 -5.98 12.01 9.21
N LEU A 154 -5.72 10.98 10.01
CA LEU A 154 -4.38 10.40 10.13
C LEU A 154 -3.81 9.95 8.78
N ILE A 155 -4.63 9.32 7.93
CA ILE A 155 -4.20 8.96 6.57
C ILE A 155 -3.89 10.20 5.74
N GLN A 156 -4.73 11.24 5.80
CA GLN A 156 -4.49 12.48 5.06
C GLN A 156 -3.17 13.17 5.46
N ASP A 157 -2.85 13.13 6.75
CA ASP A 157 -1.69 13.84 7.32
C ASP A 157 -0.39 13.04 7.22
N ALA A 158 -0.45 11.72 7.39
CA ALA A 158 0.73 10.88 7.59
C ALA A 158 0.97 9.86 6.47
N VAL A 159 0.11 9.79 5.45
CA VAL A 159 0.27 8.85 4.33
C VAL A 159 0.55 9.58 3.02
N GLY A 160 1.54 9.08 2.30
CA GLY A 160 1.86 9.45 0.92
C GLY A 160 1.45 8.36 -0.07
N PHE A 161 1.40 8.73 -1.34
CA PHE A 161 1.05 7.84 -2.44
C PHE A 161 1.95 8.09 -3.65
N SER A 162 2.44 7.01 -4.26
CA SER A 162 3.11 7.04 -5.57
C SER A 162 2.54 5.96 -6.47
N PHE A 163 2.67 6.13 -7.78
CA PHE A 163 2.16 5.19 -8.78
C PHE A 163 3.04 5.19 -10.03
N TYR A 164 2.87 4.13 -10.83
CA TYR A 164 3.43 4.03 -12.18
C TYR A 164 2.37 3.39 -13.09
N ASP A 165 2.10 4.01 -14.23
CA ASP A 165 1.06 3.62 -15.18
C ASP A 165 1.54 3.50 -16.64
N GLU A 166 2.84 3.66 -16.89
CA GLU A 166 3.45 3.57 -18.22
C GLU A 166 3.83 2.12 -18.57
N PHE A 167 2.81 1.27 -18.75
CA PHE A 167 2.96 -0.12 -19.21
C PHE A 167 2.46 -0.25 -20.65
N SER A 168 3.36 -0.54 -21.60
CA SER A 168 3.06 -0.60 -23.04
C SER A 168 2.84 -2.03 -23.54
N GLU A 169 3.85 -2.91 -23.43
CA GLU A 169 3.79 -4.30 -23.89
C GLU A 169 3.34 -5.23 -22.76
N ASN A 170 2.50 -6.22 -23.08
CA ASN A 170 1.96 -7.21 -22.14
C ASN A 170 1.54 -6.62 -20.78
N ALA A 171 0.91 -5.45 -20.79
CA ALA A 171 0.78 -4.57 -19.64
C ALA A 171 0.08 -5.23 -18.42
N ILE A 172 -0.76 -6.25 -18.65
CA ILE A 172 -1.38 -7.02 -17.56
C ILE A 172 -0.33 -7.86 -16.82
N ALA A 173 0.50 -8.60 -17.54
CA ALA A 173 1.57 -9.41 -16.95
C ALA A 173 2.65 -8.52 -16.33
N GLU A 174 3.05 -7.45 -17.00
CA GLU A 174 4.05 -6.52 -16.47
C GLU A 174 3.59 -5.85 -15.16
N ARG A 175 2.32 -5.42 -15.08
CA ARG A 175 1.77 -4.93 -13.79
C ARG A 175 1.74 -6.01 -12.72
N PHE A 176 1.52 -7.26 -13.09
CA PHE A 176 1.55 -8.38 -12.15
C PHE A 176 2.96 -8.58 -11.60
N PHE A 177 3.97 -8.68 -12.47
CA PHE A 177 5.36 -8.86 -12.04
C PHE A 177 5.90 -7.64 -11.28
N ALA A 178 5.52 -6.44 -11.70
CA ALA A 178 5.88 -5.20 -11.00
C ALA A 178 5.31 -5.15 -9.58
N GLU A 179 4.04 -5.50 -9.38
CA GLU A 179 3.44 -5.59 -8.04
C GLU A 179 4.17 -6.61 -7.17
N ASP A 180 4.39 -7.83 -7.68
CA ASP A 180 5.07 -8.89 -6.92
C ASP A 180 6.51 -8.50 -6.56
N ARG A 181 7.26 -7.92 -7.51
CA ARG A 181 8.62 -7.43 -7.26
C ARG A 181 8.64 -6.30 -6.23
N LEU A 182 7.70 -5.35 -6.30
CA LEU A 182 7.56 -4.28 -5.31
C LEU A 182 7.20 -4.83 -3.93
N VAL A 183 6.29 -5.79 -3.81
CA VAL A 183 5.93 -6.43 -2.54
C VAL A 183 7.15 -7.13 -1.93
N GLY A 184 7.88 -7.92 -2.73
CA GLY A 184 9.08 -8.63 -2.26
C GLY A 184 10.21 -7.69 -1.85
N HIS A 185 10.43 -6.60 -2.60
CA HIS A 185 11.46 -5.60 -2.34
C HIS A 185 11.14 -4.73 -1.12
N LEU A 186 9.94 -4.15 -1.10
CA LEU A 186 9.56 -3.12 -0.12
C LEU A 186 8.99 -3.67 1.18
N ARG A 187 8.60 -4.94 1.20
CA ARG A 187 8.07 -5.62 2.40
C ARG A 187 6.95 -4.82 3.11
N PRO A 188 5.92 -4.36 2.37
CA PRO A 188 4.86 -3.55 2.94
C PRO A 188 4.07 -4.28 4.02
N TRP A 189 3.84 -3.61 5.16
CA TRP A 189 3.16 -4.20 6.31
C TRP A 189 1.76 -4.76 5.98
N PHE A 190 0.98 -4.05 5.17
CA PHE A 190 -0.43 -4.37 4.92
C PHE A 190 -0.65 -5.31 3.72
N ASN A 191 0.42 -5.81 3.09
CA ASN A 191 0.32 -6.89 2.10
C ASN A 191 0.46 -8.28 2.72
N ILE A 192 0.91 -8.37 3.98
CA ILE A 192 1.07 -9.65 4.67
C ILE A 192 -0.30 -10.33 4.80
N ASP A 193 -0.38 -11.56 4.32
CA ASP A 193 -1.51 -12.46 4.52
C ASP A 193 -0.98 -13.84 4.90
N SER A 194 -1.69 -14.56 5.76
CA SER A 194 -1.43 -15.97 5.97
C SER A 194 -2.14 -16.69 4.83
N GLU A 195 -1.38 -17.36 3.97
CA GLU A 195 -1.89 -18.18 2.88
C GLU A 195 -3.11 -19.00 3.35
N ARG A 196 -4.15 -19.07 2.50
CA ARG A 196 -5.44 -19.68 2.84
C ARG A 196 -5.37 -21.20 2.98
#